data_AF-A0AA43CW40-F1
#
_entry.id   AF-A0AA43CW40-F1
#
_cell.length_a   1.000
_cell.length_b   1.000
_cell.length_c   1.000
_cell.angle_alpha   90.00
_cell.angle_beta   90.00
_cell.angle_gamma   90.00
#
_symmetry.space_group_name_H-M   'P 1'
#
loop_
_entity.id
_entity.type
_entity.pdbx_description
1 polymer ?
#
loop_
_entity_poly.entity_id
_entity_poly.type
_entity_poly.pdbx_seq_one_letter_code
_entity_poly.pdbx_strand_id
1 'polypeptide(L)'
;MKDANSHPVGNKCYQAGVITTFTGVLILVLLTLMMFFAIRVGVFEQRVSSNEMRQKLAFHAAESGIHHAKEYLRKHSVLVASEVENLLPNGTDGWRAETSEKRWLKCSEASGLDLVNGSGNHPCYGESNVSARPNTYYYSFNGSTELPVDTDSILPGTTEEVSVEALLCVLDVIEDDSTAVPVQGCSTDAGSAVGIADGTYFMVTLLARGGADCSGDEPCIAEAMISEQVSNFGAAGGGNTPAVPLTTKSSFPPSGSAEVVPNPNSGGVGVPISVWMNANGSCKADGSVIDPSSGSWATCEMHEWYGTDAMPDDYACPGTCSCIKSESISYTHGTDDTLGIDLVQDSQFPCDLFQFYFGVPATSYEIVKGYSQIISNCDSLGPNSFGIYWVSGTECRINSNTQVGSPGAPVMLISAASTTRMNGGAKIYGTLFITDVEDSGAKLNSNGTNTVYGSVIVDGTLDSYQGTFQVVWNENTTRKAGADGGLGSVIGGWSDFHLDWE
;
A
#
# COMPACT_ATOMS: atom_id res chain seq x y z
N MET A 1 -90.23 77.99 -43.77
CA MET A 1 -89.25 78.60 -44.69
C MET A 1 -88.07 77.63 -44.78
N LYS A 2 -87.81 77.11 -45.99
CA LYS A 2 -86.59 76.43 -46.47
C LYS A 2 -86.07 75.18 -45.76
N ASP A 3 -86.08 74.08 -46.52
CA ASP A 3 -84.92 73.26 -46.94
C ASP A 3 -83.71 73.16 -45.99
N ALA A 4 -83.28 71.92 -45.68
CA ALA A 4 -82.22 71.27 -46.47
C ALA A 4 -81.76 69.92 -45.86
N ASN A 5 -81.90 68.86 -46.68
CA ASN A 5 -80.99 67.74 -46.93
C ASN A 5 -79.99 67.28 -45.84
N SER A 6 -80.13 66.03 -45.38
CA SER A 6 -79.14 64.96 -45.63
C SER A 6 -79.65 63.58 -45.16
N HIS A 7 -79.61 62.60 -46.08
CA HIS A 7 -79.61 61.16 -45.79
C HIS A 7 -78.15 60.68 -45.57
N PRO A 8 -77.88 59.38 -45.33
CA PRO A 8 -78.30 58.49 -44.24
C PRO A 8 -77.04 57.91 -43.55
N VAL A 9 -77.17 57.13 -42.45
CA VAL A 9 -76.45 55.85 -42.20
C VAL A 9 -76.98 55.33 -40.86
N GLY A 10 -77.55 54.13 -40.88
CA GLY A 10 -77.98 53.45 -39.66
C GLY A 10 -76.79 53.17 -38.74
N ASN A 11 -76.86 53.68 -37.52
CA ASN A 11 -75.99 53.23 -36.44
C ASN A 11 -76.32 51.76 -36.14
N LYS A 12 -75.49 50.84 -36.65
CA LYS A 12 -75.40 49.49 -36.09
C LYS A 12 -74.91 49.63 -34.65
N CYS A 13 -75.79 49.42 -33.69
CA CYS A 13 -75.39 49.17 -32.31
C CYS A 13 -74.49 47.93 -32.30
N TYR A 14 -73.17 48.13 -32.21
CA TYR A 14 -72.23 47.05 -31.99
C TYR A 14 -72.43 46.54 -30.55
N GLN A 15 -72.75 45.26 -30.40
CA GLN A 15 -72.87 44.61 -29.09
C GLN A 15 -71.48 44.51 -28.42
N ALA A 16 -71.12 45.53 -27.62
CA ALA A 16 -69.86 45.57 -26.87
C ALA A 16 -69.73 44.49 -25.76
N GLY A 17 -70.84 43.85 -25.38
CA GLY A 17 -70.86 42.79 -24.36
C GLY A 17 -70.29 41.45 -24.83
N VAL A 18 -70.44 41.10 -26.11
CA VAL A 18 -70.00 39.78 -26.63
C VAL A 18 -68.47 39.73 -26.79
N ILE A 19 -67.84 40.84 -27.18
CA ILE A 19 -66.39 40.94 -27.36
C ILE A 19 -65.67 40.83 -26.01
N THR A 20 -66.19 41.46 -24.95
CA THR A 20 -65.58 41.43 -23.60
C THR A 20 -65.72 40.07 -22.93
N THR A 21 -66.85 39.38 -23.10
CA THR A 21 -66.99 37.99 -22.63
C THR A 21 -66.10 37.02 -23.40
N PHE A 22 -65.97 37.20 -24.72
CA PHE A 22 -65.13 36.35 -25.55
C PHE A 22 -63.64 36.51 -25.22
N THR A 23 -63.15 37.75 -25.09
CA THR A 23 -61.77 38.00 -24.68
C THR A 23 -61.50 37.55 -23.25
N GLY A 24 -62.44 37.75 -22.32
CA GLY A 24 -62.34 37.25 -20.95
C GLY A 24 -62.22 35.72 -20.87
N VAL A 25 -63.05 34.99 -21.62
CA VAL A 25 -62.98 33.52 -21.71
C VAL A 25 -61.69 33.07 -22.38
N LEU A 26 -61.26 33.74 -23.46
CA LEU A 26 -60.00 33.41 -24.14
C LEU A 26 -58.79 33.59 -23.21
N ILE A 27 -58.74 34.69 -22.45
CA ILE A 27 -57.68 34.95 -21.47
C ILE A 27 -57.71 33.89 -20.36
N LEU A 28 -58.90 33.53 -19.85
CA LEU A 28 -59.02 32.46 -18.86
C LEU A 28 -58.48 31.12 -19.39
N VAL A 29 -58.84 30.74 -20.62
CA VAL A 29 -58.33 29.53 -21.26
C VAL A 29 -56.80 29.59 -21.39
N LEU A 30 -56.24 30.71 -21.86
CA LEU A 30 -54.78 30.88 -21.97
C LEU A 30 -54.07 30.81 -20.62
N LEU A 31 -54.62 31.45 -19.58
CA LEU A 31 -54.06 31.38 -18.22
C LEU A 31 -54.13 29.96 -17.64
N THR A 32 -55.23 29.24 -17.86
CA THR A 32 -55.32 27.84 -17.42
C THR A 32 -54.31 26.95 -18.13
N LEU A 33 -54.10 27.13 -19.45
CA LEU A 33 -53.09 26.40 -20.20
C LEU A 33 -51.67 26.71 -19.73
N MET A 34 -51.36 27.99 -19.44
CA MET A 34 -50.08 28.39 -18.85
C MET A 34 -49.86 27.75 -17.47
N MET A 35 -50.90 27.71 -16.63
CA MET A 35 -50.83 27.05 -15.32
C MET A 35 -50.57 25.55 -15.46
N PHE A 36 -51.26 24.85 -16.37
CA PHE A 36 -51.00 23.43 -16.63
C PHE A 36 -49.58 23.18 -17.15
N PHE A 37 -49.06 24.04 -18.02
CA PHE A 37 -47.69 23.96 -18.50
C PHE A 37 -46.68 24.16 -17.36
N ALA A 38 -46.86 25.20 -16.54
CA ALA A 38 -46.00 25.47 -15.39
C ALA A 38 -45.96 24.31 -14.38
N ILE A 39 -47.12 23.69 -14.09
CA ILE A 39 -47.18 22.50 -13.23
C ILE A 39 -46.38 21.35 -13.84
N ARG A 40 -46.50 21.09 -15.15
CA ARG A 40 -45.75 20.02 -15.82
C ARG A 40 -44.24 20.27 -15.80
N VAL A 41 -43.81 21.50 -16.04
CA VAL A 41 -42.39 21.87 -15.95
C VAL A 41 -41.88 21.71 -14.52
N GLY A 42 -42.63 22.18 -13.52
CA GLY A 42 -42.24 22.02 -12.11
C GLY A 42 -42.11 20.55 -11.68
N VAL A 43 -43.04 19.68 -12.09
CA VAL A 43 -42.93 18.23 -11.81
C VAL A 43 -41.75 17.60 -12.56
N PHE A 44 -41.50 18.02 -13.81
CA PHE A 44 -40.34 17.55 -14.56
C PHE A 44 -39.02 17.93 -13.89
N GLU A 45 -38.85 19.18 -13.49
CA GLU A 45 -37.67 19.65 -12.77
C GLU A 45 -37.48 18.93 -11.43
N GLN A 46 -38.55 18.68 -10.69
CA GLN A 46 -38.50 17.88 -9.46
C GLN A 46 -38.02 16.46 -9.71
N ARG A 47 -38.51 15.79 -10.77
CA ARG A 47 -38.10 14.44 -11.12
C ARG A 47 -36.64 14.38 -11.56
N VAL A 48 -36.20 15.34 -12.39
CA VAL A 48 -34.81 15.43 -12.83
C VAL A 48 -33.89 15.65 -11.64
N SER A 49 -34.21 16.60 -10.76
CA SER A 49 -33.42 16.88 -9.56
C SER A 49 -33.37 15.69 -8.59
N SER A 50 -34.49 14.97 -8.42
CA SER A 50 -34.54 13.75 -7.59
C SER A 50 -33.70 12.62 -8.18
N ASN A 51 -33.76 12.40 -9.50
CA ASN A 51 -32.94 11.39 -10.16
C ASN A 51 -31.44 11.73 -10.08
N GLU A 52 -31.08 13.00 -10.26
CA GLU A 52 -29.69 13.46 -10.11
C GLU A 52 -29.18 13.26 -8.68
N MET A 53 -30.01 13.54 -7.67
CA MET A 53 -29.65 13.32 -6.27
C MET A 53 -29.40 11.83 -5.98
N ARG A 54 -30.30 10.95 -6.43
CA ARG A 54 -30.16 9.50 -6.22
C ARG A 54 -28.91 8.93 -6.90
N GLN A 55 -28.62 9.36 -8.12
CA GLN A 55 -27.39 8.97 -8.82
C GLN A 55 -26.14 9.36 -8.04
N LYS A 56 -26.10 10.58 -7.48
CA LYS A 56 -24.99 11.04 -6.63
C LYS A 56 -24.85 10.23 -5.35
N LEU A 57 -25.97 9.89 -4.70
CA LEU A 57 -25.95 9.05 -3.49
C LEU A 57 -25.41 7.66 -3.79
N ALA A 58 -25.89 7.01 -4.86
CA ALA A 58 -25.41 5.70 -5.28
C ALA A 58 -23.90 5.73 -5.59
N PHE A 59 -23.44 6.78 -6.28
CA PHE A 59 -22.01 6.96 -6.59
C PHE A 59 -21.15 7.14 -5.32
N HIS A 60 -21.59 7.99 -4.38
CA HIS A 60 -20.88 8.16 -3.11
C HIS A 60 -20.89 6.90 -2.24
N ALA A 61 -21.96 6.11 -2.28
CA ALA A 61 -22.01 4.81 -1.62
C ALA A 61 -20.94 3.86 -2.20
N ALA A 62 -20.86 3.76 -3.54
CA ALA A 62 -19.84 2.97 -4.24
C ALA A 62 -18.41 3.45 -3.90
N GLU A 63 -18.13 4.75 -3.97
CA GLU A 63 -16.81 5.31 -3.60
C GLU A 63 -16.44 4.97 -2.15
N SER A 64 -17.40 5.10 -1.23
CA SER A 64 -17.18 4.73 0.17
C SER A 64 -16.80 3.26 0.30
N GLY A 65 -17.48 2.35 -0.41
CA GLY A 65 -17.14 0.92 -0.41
C GLY A 65 -15.70 0.66 -0.86
N ILE A 66 -15.28 1.30 -1.96
CA ILE A 66 -13.90 1.20 -2.48
C ILE A 66 -12.87 1.66 -1.44
N HIS A 67 -13.12 2.77 -0.74
CA HIS A 67 -12.22 3.25 0.31
C HIS A 67 -12.07 2.27 1.48
N HIS A 68 -13.17 1.66 1.92
CA HIS A 68 -13.11 0.68 3.01
C HIS A 68 -12.49 -0.65 2.57
N ALA A 69 -12.73 -1.06 1.33
CA ALA A 69 -12.06 -2.21 0.74
C ALA A 69 -10.55 -2.03 0.67
N LYS A 70 -10.06 -0.82 0.33
CA LYS A 70 -8.62 -0.48 0.41
C LYS A 70 -8.08 -0.67 1.82
N GLU A 71 -8.77 -0.18 2.86
CA GLU A 71 -8.34 -0.36 4.25
C GLU A 71 -8.36 -1.84 4.67
N TYR A 72 -9.37 -2.59 4.26
CA TYR A 72 -9.46 -4.03 4.50
C TYR A 72 -8.26 -4.77 3.89
N LEU A 73 -7.95 -4.50 2.62
CA LEU A 73 -6.81 -5.13 1.95
C LEU A 73 -5.47 -4.66 2.54
N ARG A 74 -5.34 -3.39 2.90
CA ARG A 74 -4.12 -2.81 3.51
C ARG A 74 -3.81 -3.50 4.83
N LYS A 75 -4.84 -3.75 5.65
CA LYS A 75 -4.70 -4.48 6.93
C LYS A 75 -4.22 -5.91 6.75
N HIS A 76 -4.47 -6.52 5.58
CA HIS A 76 -4.11 -7.90 5.28
C HIS A 76 -3.07 -8.00 4.15
N SER A 77 -2.29 -6.94 3.89
CA SER A 77 -1.45 -6.82 2.68
C SER A 77 -0.56 -8.04 2.43
N VAL A 78 0.05 -8.57 3.50
CA VAL A 78 0.94 -9.74 3.47
C VAL A 78 0.20 -11.04 3.11
N LEU A 79 -1.10 -11.12 3.39
CA LEU A 79 -1.93 -12.29 3.07
C LEU A 79 -2.46 -12.25 1.64
N VAL A 80 -2.68 -11.06 1.06
CA VAL A 80 -3.47 -10.87 -0.17
C VAL A 80 -2.99 -11.75 -1.32
N ALA A 81 -1.71 -11.71 -1.67
CA ALA A 81 -1.18 -12.44 -2.82
C ALA A 81 -0.31 -13.66 -2.44
N SER A 82 -0.15 -13.93 -1.13
CA SER A 82 0.70 -15.00 -0.63
C SER A 82 0.08 -16.38 -0.84
N GLU A 83 0.89 -17.32 -1.32
CA GLU A 83 0.56 -18.74 -1.51
C GLU A 83 1.10 -19.65 -0.39
N VAL A 84 1.69 -19.05 0.65
CA VAL A 84 2.39 -19.77 1.72
C VAL A 84 1.40 -20.26 2.79
N GLU A 85 1.44 -21.55 3.10
CA GLU A 85 0.75 -22.15 4.26
C GLU A 85 1.47 -21.78 5.57
N ASN A 86 0.71 -21.50 6.62
CA ASN A 86 1.21 -21.02 7.92
C ASN A 86 2.16 -19.82 7.78
N LEU A 87 1.83 -18.89 6.88
CA LEU A 87 2.63 -17.69 6.61
C LEU A 87 2.90 -16.91 7.90
N LEU A 88 1.88 -16.78 8.75
CA LEU A 88 2.02 -16.16 10.06
C LEU A 88 2.26 -17.23 11.15
N PRO A 89 3.09 -16.94 12.16
CA PRO A 89 3.36 -17.85 13.28
C PRO A 89 2.14 -18.30 14.09
N ASN A 90 1.00 -17.62 13.98
CA ASN A 90 -0.28 -18.04 14.56
C ASN A 90 -0.99 -19.15 13.76
N GLY A 91 -0.44 -19.57 12.62
CA GLY A 91 -1.01 -20.57 11.71
C GLY A 91 -1.92 -19.99 10.63
N THR A 92 -2.00 -18.65 10.47
CA THR A 92 -2.76 -18.04 9.38
C THR A 92 -2.05 -18.26 8.04
N ASP A 93 -2.80 -18.71 7.04
CA ASP A 93 -2.30 -18.96 5.70
C ASP A 93 -2.39 -17.71 4.81
N GLY A 94 -1.57 -17.68 3.75
CA GLY A 94 -1.76 -16.75 2.64
C GLY A 94 -3.09 -17.02 1.92
N TRP A 95 -3.72 -15.97 1.39
CA TRP A 95 -5.05 -16.08 0.78
C TRP A 95 -5.07 -16.80 -0.58
N ARG A 96 -3.90 -17.06 -1.17
CA ARG A 96 -3.74 -17.91 -2.35
C ARG A 96 -3.28 -19.34 -2.02
N ALA A 97 -2.98 -19.64 -0.75
CA ALA A 97 -2.61 -21.00 -0.35
C ALA A 97 -3.78 -21.96 -0.59
N GLU A 98 -3.50 -23.22 -0.97
CA GLU A 98 -4.51 -24.24 -1.28
C GLU A 98 -5.11 -24.86 0.01
N THR A 99 -5.59 -24.02 0.92
CA THR A 99 -6.13 -24.39 2.23
C THR A 99 -7.59 -23.96 2.40
N SER A 100 -8.19 -24.23 3.56
CA SER A 100 -9.51 -23.70 3.91
C SER A 100 -9.53 -22.17 4.08
N GLU A 101 -8.37 -21.54 4.23
CA GLU A 101 -8.22 -20.09 4.35
C GLU A 101 -8.01 -19.39 2.99
N LYS A 102 -8.08 -20.13 1.88
CA LYS A 102 -8.09 -19.57 0.52
C LYS A 102 -9.19 -18.52 0.37
N ARG A 103 -8.86 -17.41 -0.30
CA ARG A 103 -9.80 -16.32 -0.65
C ARG A 103 -9.84 -16.01 -2.13
N TRP A 104 -8.89 -16.52 -2.91
CA TRP A 104 -8.77 -16.22 -4.33
C TRP A 104 -8.99 -17.47 -5.17
N LEU A 105 -10.00 -17.45 -6.04
CA LEU A 105 -10.28 -18.53 -6.98
C LEU A 105 -9.99 -18.06 -8.40
N LYS A 106 -9.49 -18.95 -9.27
CA LYS A 106 -9.20 -18.58 -10.66
C LYS A 106 -10.49 -18.38 -11.43
N CYS A 107 -10.55 -17.31 -12.22
CA CYS A 107 -11.71 -17.05 -13.08
C CYS A 107 -11.95 -18.15 -14.12
N SER A 108 -10.88 -18.78 -14.62
CA SER A 108 -10.97 -19.96 -15.52
C SER A 108 -11.58 -21.20 -14.86
N GLU A 109 -11.63 -21.26 -13.53
CA GLU A 109 -12.22 -22.36 -12.77
C GLU A 109 -13.66 -22.07 -12.32
N ALA A 110 -14.15 -20.84 -12.55
CA ALA A 110 -15.52 -20.47 -12.22
C ALA A 110 -16.51 -21.17 -13.17
N SER A 111 -17.46 -21.90 -12.59
CA SER A 111 -18.43 -22.68 -13.36
C SER A 111 -19.47 -21.80 -14.05
N GLY A 112 -19.67 -21.99 -15.35
CA GLY A 112 -20.79 -21.38 -16.09
C GLY A 112 -20.55 -19.96 -16.60
N LEU A 113 -19.31 -19.47 -16.59
CA LEU A 113 -18.95 -18.18 -17.16
C LEU A 113 -18.40 -18.32 -18.58
N ASP A 114 -18.87 -17.47 -19.50
CA ASP A 114 -18.23 -17.28 -20.81
C ASP A 114 -17.29 -16.08 -20.71
N LEU A 115 -16.03 -16.33 -20.34
CA LEU A 115 -15.04 -15.26 -20.17
C LEU A 115 -14.68 -14.53 -21.47
N VAL A 116 -15.06 -15.06 -22.63
CA VAL A 116 -14.66 -14.49 -23.94
C VAL A 116 -15.74 -13.58 -24.51
N ASN A 117 -17.00 -14.02 -24.50
CA ASN A 117 -18.11 -13.28 -25.09
C ASN A 117 -19.23 -12.94 -24.11
N GLY A 118 -19.08 -13.31 -22.83
CA GLY A 118 -20.07 -13.06 -21.79
C GLY A 118 -19.91 -11.70 -21.12
N SER A 119 -21.03 -11.26 -20.55
CA SER A 119 -21.14 -10.18 -19.57
C SER A 119 -21.96 -10.66 -18.37
N GLY A 120 -21.94 -9.90 -17.27
CA GLY A 120 -22.84 -10.09 -16.14
C GLY A 120 -22.24 -9.72 -14.80
N ASN A 121 -22.90 -10.19 -13.73
CA ASN A 121 -22.61 -9.70 -12.38
C ASN A 121 -21.38 -10.35 -11.73
N HIS A 122 -20.80 -11.39 -12.32
CA HIS A 122 -19.65 -12.07 -11.72
C HIS A 122 -18.39 -11.18 -11.81
N PRO A 123 -17.58 -11.06 -10.74
CA PRO A 123 -16.44 -10.15 -10.70
C PRO A 123 -15.43 -10.39 -11.82
N CYS A 124 -15.27 -11.62 -12.30
CA CYS A 124 -14.41 -11.97 -13.44
C CYS A 124 -14.67 -11.15 -14.72
N TYR A 125 -15.87 -10.61 -14.90
CA TYR A 125 -16.15 -9.73 -16.03
C TYR A 125 -15.58 -8.32 -15.85
N GLY A 126 -15.18 -7.94 -14.64
CA GLY A 126 -14.53 -6.67 -14.31
C GLY A 126 -13.08 -6.52 -14.81
N GLU A 127 -12.50 -7.57 -15.41
CA GLU A 127 -11.27 -7.43 -16.19
C GLU A 127 -11.63 -7.07 -17.64
N SER A 128 -11.29 -5.85 -18.05
CA SER A 128 -11.62 -5.34 -19.39
C SER A 128 -10.86 -6.06 -20.51
N ASN A 129 -9.67 -6.57 -20.24
CA ASN A 129 -8.91 -7.35 -21.21
C ASN A 129 -9.39 -8.81 -21.21
N VAL A 130 -10.19 -9.15 -22.22
CA VAL A 130 -10.75 -10.50 -22.43
C VAL A 130 -9.69 -11.60 -22.40
N SER A 131 -8.47 -11.33 -22.88
CA SER A 131 -7.39 -12.33 -22.90
C SER A 131 -6.77 -12.56 -21.51
N ALA A 132 -6.91 -11.59 -20.60
CA ALA A 132 -6.40 -11.67 -19.23
C ALA A 132 -7.41 -12.28 -18.25
N ARG A 133 -8.72 -12.19 -18.52
CA ARG A 133 -9.80 -12.74 -17.67
C ARG A 133 -9.55 -14.16 -17.15
N PRO A 134 -9.12 -15.15 -17.95
CA PRO A 134 -8.91 -16.52 -17.44
C PRO A 134 -7.80 -16.62 -16.39
N ASN A 135 -6.89 -15.63 -16.39
CA ASN A 135 -5.68 -15.58 -15.59
C ASN A 135 -5.80 -14.67 -14.36
N THR A 136 -6.94 -13.99 -14.18
CA THR A 136 -7.23 -13.24 -12.96
C THR A 136 -7.87 -14.16 -11.91
N TYR A 137 -7.73 -13.75 -10.65
CA TYR A 137 -8.38 -14.42 -9.53
C TYR A 137 -9.52 -13.53 -9.02
N TYR A 138 -10.65 -14.11 -8.66
CA TYR A 138 -11.74 -13.39 -8.00
C TYR A 138 -11.77 -13.74 -6.52
N TYR A 139 -12.16 -12.76 -5.70
CA TYR A 139 -12.37 -12.99 -4.27
C TYR A 139 -13.55 -13.94 -4.07
N SER A 140 -13.38 -14.94 -3.23
CA SER A 140 -14.45 -15.83 -2.80
C SER A 140 -14.17 -16.36 -1.41
N PHE A 141 -15.08 -16.10 -0.47
CA PHE A 141 -14.98 -16.60 0.89
C PHE A 141 -16.36 -16.83 1.51
N ASN A 142 -16.52 -17.93 2.25
CA ASN A 142 -17.78 -18.32 2.90
C ASN A 142 -19.01 -18.31 1.96
N GLY A 143 -18.80 -18.61 0.67
CA GLY A 143 -19.86 -18.63 -0.34
C GLY A 143 -20.27 -17.26 -0.89
N SER A 144 -19.53 -16.18 -0.55
CA SER A 144 -19.71 -14.85 -1.12
C SER A 144 -18.51 -14.45 -1.99
N THR A 145 -18.76 -13.67 -3.05
CA THR A 145 -17.72 -12.99 -3.86
C THR A 145 -17.40 -11.58 -3.37
N GLU A 146 -18.16 -11.09 -2.39
CA GLU A 146 -18.00 -9.77 -1.80
C GLU A 146 -16.91 -9.77 -0.73
N LEU A 147 -16.14 -8.70 -0.69
CA LEU A 147 -15.22 -8.41 0.41
C LEU A 147 -16.02 -8.14 1.70
N PRO A 148 -15.56 -8.64 2.87
CA PRO A 148 -16.26 -8.46 4.14
C PRO A 148 -16.02 -7.06 4.71
N VAL A 149 -16.63 -6.06 4.07
CA VAL A 149 -16.50 -4.65 4.41
C VAL A 149 -17.78 -4.18 5.11
N ASP A 150 -17.66 -3.73 6.36
CA ASP A 150 -18.80 -3.21 7.15
C ASP A 150 -19.12 -1.77 6.75
N THR A 151 -19.84 -1.62 5.66
CA THR A 151 -20.21 -0.33 5.05
C THR A 151 -21.37 0.35 5.79
N ASP A 152 -22.24 -0.44 6.45
CA ASP A 152 -23.35 0.02 7.29
C ASP A 152 -22.89 0.83 8.51
N SER A 153 -21.70 0.53 9.03
CA SER A 153 -21.12 1.25 10.16
C SER A 153 -20.79 2.73 9.87
N ILE A 154 -20.66 3.11 8.59
CA ILE A 154 -20.11 4.40 8.15
C ILE A 154 -21.07 5.19 7.25
N LEU A 155 -22.08 4.53 6.66
CA LEU A 155 -23.26 5.16 6.07
C LEU A 155 -24.47 5.05 7.03
N PRO A 156 -24.53 5.83 8.14
CA PRO A 156 -25.68 5.79 9.03
C PRO A 156 -26.90 6.43 8.33
N GLY A 157 -27.63 5.64 7.53
CA GLY A 157 -28.59 6.19 6.55
C GLY A 157 -29.69 5.29 5.99
N THR A 158 -29.77 3.98 6.27
CA THR A 158 -30.95 3.09 6.01
C THR A 158 -31.53 2.95 4.58
N THR A 159 -31.01 3.63 3.54
CA THR A 159 -31.47 3.43 2.15
C THR A 159 -30.35 3.37 1.11
N GLU A 160 -29.10 3.49 1.54
CA GLU A 160 -27.92 3.33 0.70
C GLU A 160 -27.27 1.99 1.02
N GLU A 161 -26.92 1.24 -0.02
CA GLU A 161 -26.28 -0.07 0.12
C GLU A 161 -25.03 -0.08 -0.77
N VAL A 162 -24.04 -0.87 -0.40
CA VAL A 162 -22.85 -1.03 -1.24
C VAL A 162 -22.29 -2.44 -1.09
N SER A 163 -22.06 -3.09 -2.23
CA SER A 163 -21.33 -4.35 -2.34
C SER A 163 -19.99 -4.07 -3.00
N VAL A 164 -18.91 -4.66 -2.50
CA VAL A 164 -17.58 -4.54 -3.12
C VAL A 164 -17.03 -5.93 -3.41
N GLU A 165 -16.68 -6.18 -4.66
CA GLU A 165 -15.99 -7.39 -5.12
C GLU A 165 -14.56 -7.03 -5.51
N ALA A 166 -13.71 -8.05 -5.69
CA ALA A 166 -12.32 -7.83 -6.04
C ALA A 166 -11.77 -8.87 -7.01
N LEU A 167 -10.88 -8.40 -7.89
CA LEU A 167 -10.04 -9.23 -8.74
C LEU A 167 -8.58 -9.04 -8.38
N LEU A 168 -7.82 -10.13 -8.23
CA LEU A 168 -6.39 -10.12 -8.00
C LEU A 168 -5.63 -10.50 -9.28
N CYS A 169 -4.61 -9.71 -9.57
CA CYS A 169 -3.57 -9.95 -10.55
C CYS A 169 -2.22 -9.97 -9.82
N VAL A 170 -1.57 -11.13 -9.74
CA VAL A 170 -0.20 -11.22 -9.22
C VAL A 170 0.74 -10.75 -10.31
N LEU A 171 1.52 -9.71 -10.06
CA LEU A 171 2.36 -9.10 -11.08
C LEU A 171 3.65 -9.91 -11.24
N ASP A 172 4.02 -10.18 -12.49
CA ASP A 172 5.37 -10.65 -12.84
C ASP A 172 6.27 -9.42 -13.04
N VAL A 173 7.23 -9.21 -12.15
CA VAL A 173 8.08 -8.01 -12.14
C VAL A 173 9.55 -8.40 -12.29
N ILE A 174 10.22 -7.79 -13.27
CA ILE A 174 11.66 -7.88 -13.44
C ILE A 174 12.32 -6.69 -12.73
N GLU A 175 13.13 -6.96 -11.70
CA GLU A 175 13.84 -5.95 -10.89
C GLU A 175 15.17 -5.48 -11.51
N ASP A 176 15.45 -5.80 -12.78
CA ASP A 176 16.66 -5.38 -13.47
C ASP A 176 16.46 -4.02 -14.17
N ASP A 177 17.28 -3.03 -13.78
CA ASP A 177 17.38 -1.69 -14.37
C ASP A 177 17.65 -1.71 -15.89
N SER A 178 18.09 -2.84 -16.45
CA SER A 178 18.30 -3.02 -17.89
C SER A 178 16.99 -3.19 -18.69
N THR A 179 15.87 -3.47 -18.02
CA THR A 179 14.57 -3.69 -18.67
C THR A 179 13.75 -2.40 -18.80
N ALA A 180 13.26 -2.12 -20.01
CA ALA A 180 12.53 -0.88 -20.29
C ALA A 180 11.12 -0.84 -19.67
N VAL A 181 10.51 -2.01 -19.44
CA VAL A 181 9.21 -2.16 -18.77
C VAL A 181 9.36 -3.30 -17.76
N PRO A 182 9.37 -3.02 -16.44
CA PRO A 182 9.62 -4.05 -15.43
C PRO A 182 8.43 -5.02 -15.26
N VAL A 183 7.20 -4.54 -15.40
CA VAL A 183 5.97 -5.35 -15.25
C VAL A 183 5.65 -6.13 -16.53
N GLN A 184 5.66 -7.47 -16.46
CA GLN A 184 5.37 -8.38 -17.58
C GLN A 184 3.90 -8.81 -17.67
N GLY A 185 3.05 -8.40 -16.72
CA GLY A 185 1.62 -8.70 -16.68
C GLY A 185 1.22 -9.55 -15.47
N CYS A 186 0.05 -10.17 -15.54
CA CYS A 186 -0.46 -11.05 -14.48
C CYS A 186 0.09 -12.47 -14.63
N SER A 187 0.79 -12.96 -13.61
CA SER A 187 1.21 -14.35 -13.50
C SER A 187 0.14 -15.21 -12.82
N THR A 188 0.01 -16.45 -13.30
CA THR A 188 -0.85 -17.48 -12.69
C THR A 188 -0.07 -18.58 -11.98
N ASP A 189 1.25 -18.59 -12.13
CA ASP A 189 2.18 -19.56 -11.56
C ASP A 189 3.58 -18.93 -11.46
N ALA A 190 4.10 -18.87 -10.22
CA ALA A 190 5.43 -18.34 -9.93
C ALA A 190 6.54 -19.12 -10.66
N GLY A 191 6.36 -20.41 -10.92
CA GLY A 191 7.36 -21.25 -11.61
C GLY A 191 7.51 -20.96 -13.10
N SER A 192 6.55 -20.24 -13.69
CA SER A 192 6.54 -19.89 -15.12
C SER A 192 6.83 -18.42 -15.41
N ALA A 193 6.99 -17.61 -14.37
CA ALA A 193 7.27 -16.18 -14.47
C ALA A 193 8.68 -15.91 -15.00
N VAL A 194 8.83 -14.78 -15.69
CA VAL A 194 10.12 -14.32 -16.20
C VAL A 194 10.91 -13.60 -15.10
N GLY A 195 10.23 -12.87 -14.24
CA GLY A 195 10.77 -12.21 -13.06
C GLY A 195 10.20 -12.79 -11.76
N ILE A 196 9.86 -11.89 -10.83
CA ILE A 196 9.33 -12.23 -9.51
C ILE A 196 7.80 -12.21 -9.57
N ALA A 197 7.18 -13.35 -9.26
CA ALA A 197 5.73 -13.51 -9.22
C ALA A 197 5.27 -14.31 -7.98
N ASP A 198 6.00 -14.18 -6.86
CA ASP A 198 5.75 -14.88 -5.59
C ASP A 198 4.67 -14.23 -4.71
N GLY A 199 3.93 -13.25 -5.25
CA GLY A 199 2.95 -12.45 -4.52
C GLY A 199 3.53 -11.20 -3.85
N THR A 200 4.84 -10.93 -3.98
CA THR A 200 5.44 -9.67 -3.49
C THR A 200 4.85 -8.44 -4.18
N TYR A 201 4.53 -8.55 -5.47
CA TYR A 201 3.90 -7.49 -6.25
C TYR A 201 2.53 -7.94 -6.75
N PHE A 202 1.51 -7.14 -6.51
CA PHE A 202 0.15 -7.46 -6.91
C PHE A 202 -0.67 -6.20 -7.19
N MET A 203 -1.65 -6.38 -8.08
CA MET A 203 -2.69 -5.43 -8.38
C MET A 203 -4.04 -6.03 -8.04
N VAL A 204 -4.88 -5.27 -7.35
CA VAL A 204 -6.28 -5.60 -7.08
C VAL A 204 -7.19 -4.61 -7.81
N THR A 205 -8.09 -5.12 -8.64
CA THR A 205 -9.21 -4.34 -9.18
C THR A 205 -10.37 -4.46 -8.21
N LEU A 206 -10.70 -3.36 -7.53
CA LEU A 206 -11.88 -3.25 -6.68
C LEU A 206 -13.09 -2.87 -7.54
N LEU A 207 -14.20 -3.56 -7.34
CA LEU A 207 -15.43 -3.41 -8.11
C LEU A 207 -16.57 -3.12 -7.12
N ALA A 208 -17.04 -1.88 -7.06
CA ALA A 208 -18.11 -1.48 -6.15
C ALA A 208 -19.41 -1.21 -6.89
N ARG A 209 -20.51 -1.76 -6.38
CA ARG A 209 -21.87 -1.39 -6.75
C ARG A 209 -22.50 -0.66 -5.58
N GLY A 210 -22.85 0.61 -5.78
CA GLY A 210 -23.53 1.44 -4.81
C GLY A 210 -24.98 1.63 -5.20
N GLY A 211 -25.89 1.39 -4.26
CA GLY A 211 -27.33 1.59 -4.39
C GLY A 211 -27.82 2.77 -3.58
N ALA A 212 -28.88 3.43 -4.04
CA ALA A 212 -29.57 4.47 -3.28
C ALA A 212 -31.10 4.33 -3.37
N ASP A 213 -31.78 4.78 -2.31
CA ASP A 213 -33.24 4.62 -2.13
C ASP A 213 -33.63 3.13 -2.18
N CYS A 214 -32.79 2.29 -1.56
CA CYS A 214 -32.99 0.85 -1.38
C CYS A 214 -34.04 0.61 -0.30
N SER A 215 -34.88 -0.41 -0.49
CA SER A 215 -35.94 -0.76 0.46
C SER A 215 -35.93 -2.25 0.78
N GLY A 216 -34.94 -2.68 1.56
CA GLY A 216 -34.82 -4.08 1.98
C GLY A 216 -34.67 -5.01 0.77
N ASP A 217 -35.58 -5.98 0.62
CA ASP A 217 -35.49 -7.03 -0.43
C ASP A 217 -35.80 -6.54 -1.87
N GLU A 218 -36.13 -5.27 -2.08
CA GLU A 218 -36.40 -4.70 -3.41
C GLU A 218 -35.16 -4.01 -3.99
N PRO A 219 -34.93 -4.09 -5.32
CA PRO A 219 -33.78 -3.47 -5.95
C PRO A 219 -33.79 -1.95 -5.75
N CYS A 220 -32.61 -1.39 -5.50
CA CYS A 220 -32.43 0.04 -5.33
C CYS A 220 -32.91 0.82 -6.56
N ILE A 221 -33.48 2.01 -6.33
CA ILE A 221 -34.05 2.84 -7.40
C ILE A 221 -32.95 3.49 -8.26
N ALA A 222 -31.76 3.67 -7.69
CA ALA A 222 -30.58 4.09 -8.41
C ALA A 222 -29.38 3.21 -8.04
N GLU A 223 -28.52 2.99 -9.02
CA GLU A 223 -27.30 2.21 -8.90
C GLU A 223 -26.16 2.92 -9.61
N ALA A 224 -24.96 2.79 -9.06
CA ALA A 224 -23.72 3.26 -9.65
C ALA A 224 -22.65 2.19 -9.50
N MET A 225 -21.91 1.93 -10.58
CA MET A 225 -20.79 1.00 -10.59
C MET A 225 -19.49 1.77 -10.72
N ILE A 226 -18.51 1.44 -9.87
CA ILE A 226 -17.19 2.04 -9.88
C ILE A 226 -16.16 0.92 -9.80
N SER A 227 -15.14 0.99 -10.65
CA SER A 227 -13.95 0.16 -10.57
C SER A 227 -12.74 1.01 -10.20
N GLU A 228 -11.89 0.54 -9.30
CA GLU A 228 -10.60 1.16 -9.03
C GLU A 228 -9.51 0.10 -8.93
N GLN A 229 -8.44 0.26 -9.70
CA GLN A 229 -7.24 -0.56 -9.58
C GLN A 229 -6.31 0.02 -8.52
N VAL A 230 -5.91 -0.83 -7.59
CA VAL A 230 -4.93 -0.53 -6.55
C VAL A 230 -3.78 -1.52 -6.62
N SER A 231 -2.56 -1.06 -6.38
CA SER A 231 -1.37 -1.92 -6.31
C SER A 231 -0.74 -1.77 -4.95
N ASN A 232 -0.06 -2.81 -4.47
CA ASN A 232 0.85 -2.61 -3.36
C ASN A 232 2.04 -1.77 -3.83
N PHE A 233 2.40 -0.80 -3.01
CA PHE A 233 3.62 -0.05 -3.17
C PHE A 233 4.40 -0.12 -1.88
N GLY A 234 5.70 -0.16 -2.06
CA GLY A 234 6.61 -0.22 -0.95
C GLY A 234 6.58 1.02 -0.08
N ALA A 235 6.82 0.84 1.21
CA ALA A 235 7.09 1.93 2.14
C ALA A 235 8.23 2.82 1.61
N ALA A 236 9.23 2.21 0.99
CA ALA A 236 10.30 2.87 0.26
C ALA A 236 9.81 3.45 -1.09
N GLY A 237 8.84 4.36 -1.03
CA GLY A 237 8.22 5.02 -2.20
C GLY A 237 9.18 5.80 -3.09
N GLY A 238 10.46 5.92 -2.69
CA GLY A 238 11.55 6.44 -3.52
C GLY A 238 12.09 5.44 -4.54
N GLY A 239 11.62 4.18 -4.53
CA GLY A 239 12.07 3.12 -5.45
C GLY A 239 13.38 2.44 -5.02
N ASN A 240 13.92 2.79 -3.85
CA ASN A 240 15.19 2.25 -3.35
C ASN A 240 14.94 1.32 -2.17
N THR A 241 14.59 0.06 -2.43
CA THR A 241 14.61 -0.96 -1.39
C THR A 241 16.03 -1.05 -0.80
N PRO A 242 16.21 -1.13 0.53
CA PRO A 242 17.54 -1.18 1.13
C PRO A 242 18.34 -2.37 0.59
N ALA A 243 19.39 -2.11 -0.17
CA ALA A 243 20.25 -3.16 -0.75
C ALA A 243 21.49 -3.46 0.12
N VAL A 244 21.81 -2.57 1.06
CA VAL A 244 22.98 -2.70 1.95
C VAL A 244 22.50 -3.14 3.34
N PRO A 245 23.16 -4.12 3.99
CA PRO A 245 22.78 -4.56 5.33
C PRO A 245 22.84 -3.45 6.37
N LEU A 246 23.91 -2.64 6.39
CA LEU A 246 24.03 -1.50 7.30
C LEU A 246 24.32 -0.21 6.52
N THR A 247 23.40 0.75 6.60
CA THR A 247 23.61 2.12 6.10
C THR A 247 23.70 3.07 7.29
N THR A 248 24.72 3.94 7.34
CA THR A 248 24.87 4.89 8.47
C THR A 248 25.39 6.25 8.03
N LYS A 249 24.75 7.30 8.57
CA LYS A 249 25.22 8.70 8.49
C LYS A 249 26.35 9.02 9.46
N SER A 250 26.47 8.22 10.50
CA SER A 250 27.47 8.33 11.58
C SER A 250 28.65 7.37 11.36
N SER A 251 29.69 7.52 12.19
CA SER A 251 30.88 6.67 12.16
C SER A 251 30.57 5.18 12.36
N PHE A 252 31.20 4.32 11.57
CA PHE A 252 31.29 2.88 11.83
C PHE A 252 32.78 2.51 11.87
N PRO A 253 33.25 1.64 12.79
CA PRO A 253 32.50 0.76 13.71
C PRO A 253 31.89 1.45 14.95
N PRO A 254 30.92 0.80 15.64
CA PRO A 254 30.31 1.31 16.87
C PRO A 254 31.15 1.03 18.12
N SER A 255 30.81 1.70 19.23
CA SER A 255 31.42 1.44 20.54
C SER A 255 30.98 0.09 21.13
N GLY A 256 31.66 -1.00 20.80
CA GLY A 256 31.34 -2.36 21.28
C GLY A 256 31.60 -3.43 20.24
N SER A 257 30.73 -4.45 20.13
CA SER A 257 30.87 -5.49 19.12
C SER A 257 29.77 -5.50 18.06
N ALA A 258 30.17 -5.69 16.80
CA ALA A 258 29.27 -5.77 15.67
C ALA A 258 29.68 -6.86 14.67
N GLU A 259 28.71 -7.58 14.13
CA GLU A 259 28.90 -8.58 13.09
C GLU A 259 27.95 -8.28 11.93
N VAL A 260 28.46 -8.21 10.70
CA VAL A 260 27.64 -7.90 9.52
C VAL A 260 27.88 -8.94 8.44
N VAL A 261 26.80 -9.56 7.95
CA VAL A 261 26.83 -10.45 6.78
C VAL A 261 26.45 -9.61 5.55
N PRO A 262 27.30 -9.53 4.52
CA PRO A 262 27.10 -8.66 3.36
C PRO A 262 25.92 -9.11 2.49
N ASN A 263 25.39 -8.16 1.73
CA ASN A 263 24.69 -8.51 0.50
C ASN A 263 25.74 -8.81 -0.59
N PRO A 264 25.82 -10.03 -1.13
CA PRO A 264 26.83 -10.41 -2.12
C PRO A 264 26.75 -9.65 -3.45
N ASN A 265 25.62 -8.97 -3.73
CA ASN A 265 25.38 -8.29 -4.99
C ASN A 265 25.11 -6.78 -4.85
N SER A 266 25.32 -6.17 -3.68
CA SER A 266 24.95 -4.78 -3.46
C SER A 266 25.79 -3.78 -4.27
N GLY A 267 27.03 -4.11 -4.64
CA GLY A 267 27.87 -3.28 -5.52
C GLY A 267 27.74 -3.64 -7.00
N GLY A 268 26.76 -4.47 -7.36
CA GLY A 268 26.68 -5.20 -8.62
C GLY A 268 26.92 -6.70 -8.43
N VAL A 269 26.65 -7.49 -9.47
CA VAL A 269 26.74 -8.95 -9.41
C VAL A 269 28.13 -9.40 -8.94
N GLY A 270 28.19 -10.09 -7.80
CA GLY A 270 29.41 -10.60 -7.17
C GLY A 270 30.27 -9.56 -6.44
N VAL A 271 29.73 -8.37 -6.15
CA VAL A 271 30.41 -7.34 -5.36
C VAL A 271 29.72 -7.19 -4.00
N PRO A 272 30.26 -7.80 -2.91
CA PRO A 272 29.64 -7.76 -1.59
C PRO A 272 29.81 -6.39 -0.95
N ILE A 273 28.72 -5.82 -0.43
CA ILE A 273 28.76 -4.63 0.45
C ILE A 273 28.10 -4.98 1.78
N SER A 274 28.82 -4.72 2.87
CA SER A 274 28.36 -4.90 4.25
C SER A 274 27.85 -3.58 4.83
N VAL A 275 28.63 -2.50 4.67
CA VAL A 275 28.36 -1.21 5.29
C VAL A 275 28.53 -0.07 4.29
N TRP A 276 27.53 0.78 4.19
CA TRP A 276 27.56 2.02 3.41
C TRP A 276 27.51 3.23 4.33
N MET A 277 28.56 4.06 4.26
CA MET A 277 28.84 5.12 5.23
C MET A 277 28.94 6.49 4.56
N ASN A 278 28.45 7.50 5.27
CA ASN A 278 28.57 8.90 4.84
C ASN A 278 30.01 9.42 4.91
N ALA A 279 30.61 9.71 3.75
CA ALA A 279 31.85 10.48 3.62
C ALA A 279 31.65 11.82 2.88
N ASN A 280 30.40 12.26 2.72
CA ASN A 280 30.06 13.48 2.02
C ASN A 280 30.30 14.71 2.91
N GLY A 281 31.30 15.53 2.56
CA GLY A 281 31.62 16.75 3.31
C GLY A 281 30.53 17.82 3.30
N SER A 282 29.51 17.69 2.44
CA SER A 282 28.35 18.60 2.38
C SER A 282 27.30 18.30 3.45
N CYS A 283 27.28 17.07 3.97
CA CYS A 283 26.35 16.60 4.98
C CYS A 283 27.17 16.23 6.21
N LYS A 284 27.04 16.99 7.30
CA LYS A 284 27.90 16.81 8.48
C LYS A 284 27.75 15.38 9.02
N ALA A 285 28.79 14.57 8.91
CA ALA A 285 28.87 13.27 9.57
C ALA A 285 29.02 13.50 11.08
N ASP A 286 28.26 12.77 11.89
CA ASP A 286 28.50 12.70 13.33
C ASP A 286 29.69 11.76 13.59
N GLY A 287 30.87 12.36 13.79
CA GLY A 287 32.12 11.66 14.05
C GLY A 287 33.00 11.43 12.83
N SER A 288 34.06 10.65 12.99
CA SER A 288 34.97 10.22 11.90
C SER A 288 34.38 9.03 11.15
N VAL A 289 34.28 9.13 9.82
CA VAL A 289 33.60 8.14 8.95
C VAL A 289 33.99 6.68 9.23
N ILE A 290 35.29 6.39 9.41
CA ILE A 290 35.79 5.13 9.95
C ILE A 290 36.78 5.40 11.09
N ASP A 291 36.52 4.80 12.25
CA ASP A 291 37.47 4.72 13.36
C ASP A 291 37.67 3.25 13.77
N PRO A 292 38.63 2.55 13.13
CA PRO A 292 38.83 1.13 13.37
C PRO A 292 39.38 0.86 14.79
N SER A 293 39.82 1.90 15.51
CA SER A 293 40.26 1.77 16.90
C SER A 293 39.11 1.66 17.91
N SER A 294 37.86 1.76 17.45
CA SER A 294 36.67 1.69 18.30
C SER A 294 35.97 0.33 18.18
N GLY A 295 35.93 -0.41 19.30
CA GLY A 295 35.20 -1.68 19.39
C GLY A 295 35.89 -2.90 18.76
N SER A 296 35.17 -4.01 18.66
CA SER A 296 35.61 -5.25 18.00
C SER A 296 34.51 -5.76 17.09
N TRP A 297 34.75 -5.74 15.78
CA TRP A 297 33.73 -6.00 14.78
C TRP A 297 34.29 -6.85 13.64
N ALA A 298 33.41 -7.53 12.91
CA ALA A 298 33.78 -8.37 11.77
C ALA A 298 32.67 -8.43 10.72
N THR A 299 33.06 -8.60 9.46
CA THR A 299 32.17 -8.95 8.36
C THR A 299 32.53 -10.33 7.82
N CYS A 300 31.52 -11.15 7.58
CA CYS A 300 31.69 -12.55 7.20
C CYS A 300 30.70 -12.97 6.13
N GLU A 301 31.11 -13.92 5.29
CA GLU A 301 30.26 -14.39 4.19
C GLU A 301 29.05 -15.18 4.69
N MET A 302 28.00 -15.25 3.88
CA MET A 302 26.74 -15.89 4.26
C MET A 302 26.92 -17.37 4.66
N HIS A 303 27.74 -18.12 3.94
CA HIS A 303 28.00 -19.54 4.24
C HIS A 303 28.72 -19.75 5.58
N GLU A 304 29.49 -18.75 6.03
CA GLU A 304 30.26 -18.81 7.28
C GLU A 304 29.32 -18.58 8.46
N TRP A 305 28.41 -17.62 8.30
CA TRP A 305 27.38 -17.33 9.28
C TRP A 305 26.48 -18.54 9.55
N TYR A 306 25.99 -19.19 8.50
CA TYR A 306 25.09 -20.35 8.64
C TYR A 306 25.83 -21.67 8.90
N GLY A 307 27.14 -21.74 8.63
CA GLY A 307 27.93 -22.97 8.70
C GLY A 307 27.53 -24.01 7.65
N THR A 308 26.77 -23.59 6.64
CA THR A 308 26.21 -24.39 5.55
C THR A 308 26.21 -23.58 4.26
N ASP A 309 26.36 -24.27 3.12
CA ASP A 309 26.33 -23.62 1.80
C ASP A 309 24.92 -23.11 1.41
N ALA A 310 23.89 -23.50 2.16
CA ALA A 310 22.51 -23.08 1.96
C ALA A 310 21.96 -22.39 3.20
N MET A 311 21.14 -21.36 2.97
CA MET A 311 20.41 -20.65 4.00
C MET A 311 19.21 -21.50 4.48
N PRO A 312 18.97 -21.63 5.80
CA PRO A 312 17.83 -22.37 6.32
C PRO A 312 16.51 -21.63 6.08
N ASP A 313 15.40 -22.39 6.00
CA ASP A 313 14.06 -21.88 5.66
C ASP A 313 13.50 -20.86 6.68
N ASP A 314 13.91 -20.95 7.94
CA ASP A 314 13.55 -19.99 9.00
C ASP A 314 14.52 -18.80 9.09
N TYR A 315 15.56 -18.82 8.24
CA TYR A 315 16.63 -17.85 8.13
C TYR A 315 17.39 -17.60 9.44
N ALA A 316 17.11 -18.38 10.50
CA ALA A 316 17.61 -18.15 11.85
C ALA A 316 18.57 -19.24 12.28
N CYS A 317 19.84 -18.88 12.43
CA CYS A 317 20.82 -19.69 13.14
C CYS A 317 21.44 -18.89 14.29
N PRO A 318 21.74 -19.51 15.45
CA PRO A 318 22.65 -18.96 16.45
C PRO A 318 24.09 -19.08 15.91
N GLY A 319 24.37 -18.32 14.84
CA GLY A 319 25.70 -18.14 14.30
C GLY A 319 26.43 -17.02 15.04
N THR A 320 27.74 -17.06 14.93
CA THR A 320 28.63 -15.92 15.15
C THR A 320 29.51 -15.83 13.93
N CYS A 321 30.01 -14.65 13.56
CA CYS A 321 31.13 -14.57 12.63
C CYS A 321 32.39 -15.18 13.31
N SER A 322 32.44 -16.50 13.49
CA SER A 322 33.55 -17.24 14.10
C SER A 322 34.65 -17.52 13.08
N CYS A 323 34.91 -16.55 12.21
CA CYS A 323 35.88 -16.70 11.13
C CYS A 323 37.28 -16.85 11.72
N ILE A 324 38.09 -17.69 11.09
CA ILE A 324 39.54 -17.47 11.17
C ILE A 324 39.85 -16.14 10.48
N LYS A 325 40.82 -15.36 10.98
CA LYS A 325 41.20 -14.03 10.45
C LYS A 325 41.45 -13.98 8.92
N SER A 326 41.67 -15.12 8.28
CA SER A 326 41.88 -15.25 6.83
C SER A 326 40.60 -15.28 6.00
N GLU A 327 39.44 -15.50 6.62
CA GLU A 327 38.13 -15.69 5.96
C GLU A 327 37.20 -14.49 6.15
N SER A 328 37.39 -13.70 7.22
CA SER A 328 36.70 -12.42 7.40
C SER A 328 37.08 -11.41 6.32
N ILE A 329 36.09 -10.74 5.72
CA ILE A 329 36.31 -9.74 4.66
C ILE A 329 36.90 -8.46 5.26
N SER A 330 36.28 -7.97 6.33
CA SER A 330 36.73 -6.84 7.14
C SER A 330 36.65 -7.18 8.62
N TYR A 331 37.62 -6.76 9.44
CA TYR A 331 37.57 -6.97 10.89
C TYR A 331 38.50 -6.05 11.69
N THR A 332 38.16 -5.89 12.96
CA THR A 332 39.04 -5.41 14.03
C THR A 332 39.12 -6.43 15.15
N HIS A 333 40.34 -6.93 15.41
CA HIS A 333 40.61 -7.87 16.49
C HIS A 333 41.84 -7.44 17.30
N GLY A 334 41.61 -6.86 18.48
CA GLY A 334 42.69 -6.33 19.31
C GLY A 334 43.27 -5.04 18.72
N THR A 335 44.45 -5.12 18.12
CA THR A 335 45.12 -4.01 17.42
C THR A 335 45.25 -4.24 15.91
N ASP A 336 44.77 -5.39 15.43
CA ASP A 336 44.83 -5.74 14.01
C ASP A 336 43.53 -5.29 13.35
N ASP A 337 43.64 -4.33 12.42
CA ASP A 337 42.53 -3.81 11.64
C ASP A 337 42.74 -4.15 10.16
N THR A 338 41.77 -4.83 9.56
CA THR A 338 41.71 -5.07 8.11
C THR A 338 40.41 -4.51 7.56
N LEU A 339 40.52 -3.49 6.71
CA LEU A 339 39.39 -2.94 5.97
C LEU A 339 39.39 -3.54 4.57
N GLY A 340 38.37 -4.34 4.29
CA GLY A 340 38.08 -4.96 3.00
C GLY A 340 37.30 -4.04 2.06
N ILE A 341 36.91 -4.60 0.91
CA ILE A 341 36.17 -3.89 -0.15
C ILE A 341 34.68 -3.67 0.17
N ASP A 342 34.17 -4.37 1.17
CA ASP A 342 32.75 -4.40 1.56
C ASP A 342 32.33 -3.22 2.45
N LEU A 343 33.28 -2.38 2.84
CA LEU A 343 33.07 -1.15 3.60
C LEU A 343 33.19 0.06 2.68
N VAL A 344 32.06 0.64 2.31
CA VAL A 344 32.00 1.73 1.33
C VAL A 344 31.83 3.06 2.04
N GLN A 345 32.86 3.90 1.95
CA GLN A 345 32.78 5.31 2.29
C GLN A 345 32.39 6.11 1.05
N ASP A 346 31.22 6.72 1.06
CA ASP A 346 30.71 7.43 -0.12
C ASP A 346 30.78 8.94 0.03
N SER A 347 31.57 9.57 -0.85
CA SER A 347 31.70 11.03 -0.92
C SER A 347 30.46 11.73 -1.48
N GLN A 348 29.57 11.00 -2.15
CA GLN A 348 28.31 11.47 -2.72
C GLN A 348 27.10 10.96 -1.93
N PHE A 349 27.32 10.47 -0.70
CA PHE A 349 26.26 9.99 0.18
C PHE A 349 25.11 11.01 0.30
N PRO A 350 23.84 10.58 0.19
CA PRO A 350 22.70 11.49 0.24
C PRO A 350 22.58 12.14 1.63
N CYS A 351 22.44 13.47 1.68
CA CYS A 351 22.28 14.18 2.96
C CYS A 351 20.96 13.85 3.66
N ASP A 352 19.93 13.56 2.87
CA ASP A 352 18.59 13.21 3.32
C ASP A 352 18.35 11.73 2.99
N LEU A 353 18.69 10.86 3.95
CA LEU A 353 18.46 9.42 3.82
C LEU A 353 16.97 9.11 3.79
N PHE A 354 16.17 9.91 4.49
CA PHE A 354 14.72 9.78 4.48
C PHE A 354 14.18 9.99 3.05
N GLN A 355 14.62 11.04 2.35
CA GLN A 355 14.28 11.26 0.95
C GLN A 355 14.79 10.15 0.03
N PHE A 356 16.02 9.67 0.26
CA PHE A 356 16.60 8.62 -0.56
C PHE A 356 15.77 7.32 -0.54
N TYR A 357 15.32 6.90 0.64
CA TYR A 357 14.56 5.65 0.81
C TYR A 357 13.07 5.84 0.56
N PHE A 358 12.46 6.88 1.13
CA PHE A 358 11.00 7.07 1.09
C PHE A 358 10.53 7.91 -0.10
N GLY A 359 11.43 8.59 -0.83
CA GLY A 359 11.07 9.52 -1.91
C GLY A 359 10.42 10.82 -1.41
N VAL A 360 10.28 10.97 -0.10
CA VAL A 360 9.67 12.11 0.57
C VAL A 360 10.75 12.84 1.36
N PRO A 361 10.91 14.17 1.23
CA PRO A 361 11.88 14.92 2.03
C PRO A 361 11.64 14.74 3.53
N ALA A 362 12.70 14.69 4.33
CA ALA A 362 12.63 14.56 5.80
C ALA A 362 11.70 15.61 6.44
N THR A 363 11.59 16.82 5.87
CA THR A 363 10.68 17.88 6.33
C THR A 363 9.19 17.53 6.23
N SER A 364 8.85 16.56 5.39
CA SER A 364 7.48 16.11 5.11
C SER A 364 7.25 14.68 5.61
N TYR A 365 8.01 14.25 6.63
CA TYR A 365 7.96 12.89 7.19
C TYR A 365 6.56 12.44 7.63
N GLU A 366 5.70 13.39 7.98
CA GLU A 366 4.29 13.14 8.35
C GLU A 366 3.52 12.37 7.26
N ILE A 367 3.92 12.49 5.99
CA ILE A 367 3.35 11.69 4.90
C ILE A 367 3.59 10.19 5.14
N VAL A 368 4.84 9.82 5.48
CA VAL A 368 5.22 8.43 5.78
C VAL A 368 4.58 7.94 7.06
N LYS A 369 4.56 8.81 8.07
CA LYS A 369 3.89 8.54 9.35
C LYS A 369 2.39 8.28 9.16
N GLY A 370 1.73 9.00 8.26
CA GLY A 370 0.28 8.93 8.04
C GLY A 370 -0.24 7.58 7.53
N TYR A 371 0.58 6.82 6.78
CA TYR A 371 0.21 5.47 6.34
C TYR A 371 0.82 4.35 7.19
N SER A 372 1.61 4.69 8.22
CA SER A 372 2.25 3.75 9.14
C SER A 372 1.37 3.44 10.36
N GLN A 373 1.61 2.29 11.02
CA GLN A 373 1.02 2.00 12.33
C GLN A 373 1.79 2.74 13.42
N ILE A 374 1.19 3.80 13.97
CA ILE A 374 1.83 4.63 14.99
C ILE A 374 1.79 3.94 16.35
N ILE A 375 2.97 3.70 16.93
CA ILE A 375 3.15 3.10 18.26
C ILE A 375 4.01 4.02 19.14
N SER A 376 3.78 3.96 20.45
CA SER A 376 4.56 4.73 21.43
C SER A 376 5.81 3.99 21.92
N ASN A 377 5.86 2.66 21.77
CA ASN A 377 6.99 1.81 22.14
C ASN A 377 6.94 0.52 21.29
N CYS A 378 8.04 -0.21 21.25
CA CYS A 378 8.24 -1.44 20.49
C CYS A 378 7.96 -2.71 21.32
N ASP A 379 7.45 -2.57 22.55
CA ASP A 379 7.18 -3.69 23.46
C ASP A 379 5.94 -4.50 23.10
N SER A 380 5.03 -3.94 22.30
CA SER A 380 3.87 -4.64 21.73
C SER A 380 4.19 -5.45 20.47
N LEU A 381 5.40 -5.30 19.92
CA LEU A 381 5.80 -5.98 18.69
C LEU A 381 6.14 -7.45 18.97
N GLY A 382 5.81 -8.30 18.02
CA GLY A 382 5.97 -9.75 18.15
C GLY A 382 6.14 -10.44 16.80
N PRO A 383 6.09 -11.79 16.78
CA PRO A 383 6.38 -12.57 15.58
C PRO A 383 5.28 -12.44 14.50
N ASN A 384 4.08 -11.97 14.87
CA ASN A 384 2.97 -11.68 13.95
C ASN A 384 2.90 -10.20 13.53
N SER A 385 3.87 -9.37 13.92
CA SER A 385 3.94 -7.97 13.47
C SER A 385 4.43 -7.92 12.03
N PHE A 386 3.77 -7.15 11.17
CA PHE A 386 4.15 -6.99 9.76
C PHE A 386 3.75 -5.62 9.22
N GLY A 387 4.32 -5.23 8.09
CA GLY A 387 4.10 -3.92 7.48
C GLY A 387 4.89 -2.81 8.18
N ILE A 388 4.42 -1.57 8.06
CA ILE A 388 5.16 -0.39 8.53
C ILE A 388 4.71 0.03 9.92
N TYR A 389 5.66 0.15 10.83
CA TYR A 389 5.48 0.72 12.17
C TYR A 389 6.23 2.04 12.30
N TRP A 390 5.59 3.04 12.88
CA TRP A 390 6.20 4.32 13.21
C TRP A 390 6.25 4.52 14.72
N VAL A 391 7.44 4.66 15.29
CA VAL A 391 7.62 4.88 16.74
C VAL A 391 7.80 6.36 17.02
N SER A 392 6.81 6.97 17.69
CA SER A 392 6.82 8.41 18.04
C SER A 392 7.04 8.67 19.54
N GLY A 393 7.25 7.62 20.34
CA GLY A 393 7.54 7.75 21.77
C GLY A 393 9.01 8.02 22.07
N THR A 394 9.35 8.21 23.35
CA THR A 394 10.72 8.50 23.78
C THR A 394 11.66 7.29 23.71
N GLU A 395 11.13 6.06 23.71
CA GLU A 395 11.92 4.82 23.65
C GLU A 395 11.23 3.79 22.74
N CYS A 396 11.98 3.23 21.79
CA CYS A 396 11.63 1.98 21.11
C CYS A 396 12.41 0.84 21.79
N ARG A 397 11.78 0.10 22.72
CA ARG A 397 12.43 -1.00 23.44
C ARG A 397 11.97 -2.34 22.90
N ILE A 398 12.90 -3.10 22.32
CA ILE A 398 12.67 -4.50 21.97
C ILE A 398 13.20 -5.35 23.12
N ASN A 399 12.30 -6.14 23.73
CA ASN A 399 12.61 -6.93 24.92
C ASN A 399 13.55 -8.10 24.58
N SER A 400 14.20 -8.64 25.62
CA SER A 400 15.09 -9.79 25.46
C SER A 400 14.36 -11.01 24.88
N ASN A 401 15.04 -11.77 24.03
CA ASN A 401 14.50 -12.97 23.38
C ASN A 401 13.17 -12.74 22.62
N THR A 402 12.90 -11.50 22.20
CA THR A 402 11.70 -11.16 21.45
C THR A 402 11.98 -11.24 19.96
N GLN A 403 11.13 -11.97 19.24
CA GLN A 403 11.09 -11.95 17.78
C GLN A 403 10.08 -10.91 17.32
N VAL A 404 10.51 -10.04 16.40
CA VAL A 404 9.68 -9.04 15.72
C VAL A 404 9.61 -9.39 14.25
N GLY A 405 8.40 -9.64 13.76
CA GLY A 405 8.16 -10.13 12.41
C GLY A 405 8.62 -11.57 12.18
N SER A 406 8.49 -12.00 10.94
CA SER A 406 8.91 -13.33 10.49
C SER A 406 9.47 -13.24 9.07
N PRO A 407 10.14 -14.29 8.56
CA PRO A 407 10.64 -14.27 7.19
C PRO A 407 9.56 -14.09 6.11
N GLY A 408 8.37 -14.67 6.34
CA GLY A 408 7.23 -14.54 5.44
C GLY A 408 6.47 -13.23 5.59
N ALA A 409 6.53 -12.62 6.77
CA ALA A 409 5.83 -11.38 7.13
C ALA A 409 6.80 -10.44 7.88
N PRO A 410 7.73 -9.79 7.16
CA PRO A 410 8.71 -8.91 7.79
C PRO A 410 8.11 -7.56 8.14
N VAL A 411 8.82 -6.80 8.98
CA VAL A 411 8.44 -5.43 9.37
C VAL A 411 9.33 -4.38 8.70
N MET A 412 8.75 -3.21 8.41
CA MET A 412 9.53 -1.98 8.31
C MET A 412 9.31 -1.17 9.60
N LEU A 413 10.31 -1.17 10.47
CA LEU A 413 10.25 -0.46 11.75
C LEU A 413 10.97 0.88 11.62
N ILE A 414 10.20 1.98 11.55
CA ILE A 414 10.70 3.35 11.54
C ILE A 414 10.68 3.88 12.97
N SER A 415 11.84 4.05 13.57
CA SER A 415 11.99 4.56 14.92
C SER A 415 12.45 6.02 14.89
N ALA A 416 11.51 6.92 15.18
CA ALA A 416 11.77 8.33 15.43
C ALA A 416 11.95 8.63 16.94
N ALA A 417 12.17 7.58 17.74
CA ALA A 417 12.34 7.68 19.18
C ALA A 417 13.72 8.21 19.57
N SER A 418 13.80 8.93 20.69
CA SER A 418 15.06 9.40 21.27
C SER A 418 16.06 8.27 21.51
N THR A 419 15.59 7.06 21.83
CA THR A 419 16.46 5.87 21.98
C THR A 419 15.77 4.63 21.48
N THR A 420 16.40 3.95 20.53
CA THR A 420 16.04 2.60 20.11
C THR A 420 16.95 1.61 20.79
N ARG A 421 16.39 0.75 21.64
CA ARG A 421 17.14 -0.24 22.42
C ARG A 421 16.76 -1.65 22.01
N MET A 422 17.74 -2.41 21.57
CA MET A 422 17.64 -3.86 21.36
C MET A 422 18.29 -4.59 22.52
N ASN A 423 17.56 -5.50 23.17
CA ASN A 423 18.07 -6.30 24.28
C ASN A 423 18.46 -7.72 23.81
N GLY A 424 19.25 -8.42 24.63
CA GLY A 424 19.84 -9.70 24.27
C GLY A 424 18.82 -10.77 23.86
N GLY A 425 19.10 -11.49 22.79
CA GLY A 425 18.25 -12.47 22.14
C GLY A 425 17.17 -11.88 21.22
N ALA A 426 17.06 -10.54 21.11
CA ALA A 426 16.10 -9.93 20.20
C ALA A 426 16.43 -10.25 18.74
N LYS A 427 15.40 -10.61 17.96
CA LYS A 427 15.48 -10.89 16.53
C LYS A 427 14.47 -10.02 15.79
N ILE A 428 14.90 -9.30 14.76
CA ILE A 428 14.00 -8.55 13.86
C ILE A 428 14.12 -9.15 12.46
N TYR A 429 13.00 -9.42 11.81
CA TYR A 429 12.95 -9.77 10.39
C TYR A 429 12.41 -8.59 9.59
N GLY A 430 13.23 -8.01 8.71
CA GLY A 430 12.88 -6.85 7.89
C GLY A 430 13.84 -5.68 8.04
N THR A 431 13.33 -4.46 7.92
CA THR A 431 14.12 -3.23 7.87
C THR A 431 13.94 -2.40 9.14
N LEU A 432 15.04 -2.04 9.80
CA LEU A 432 15.06 -1.08 10.91
C LEU A 432 15.58 0.28 10.43
N PHE A 433 14.73 1.29 10.44
CA PHE A 433 15.09 2.67 10.08
C PHE A 433 15.11 3.54 11.34
N ILE A 434 16.28 4.01 11.75
CA ILE A 434 16.44 4.97 12.85
C ILE A 434 16.50 6.36 12.23
N THR A 435 15.66 7.29 12.68
CA THR A 435 15.57 8.63 12.09
C THR A 435 15.59 9.74 13.14
N ASP A 436 16.27 10.84 12.81
CA ASP A 436 16.39 12.05 13.62
C ASP A 436 15.28 13.10 13.36
N VAL A 437 14.25 12.75 12.57
CA VAL A 437 13.19 13.68 12.13
C VAL A 437 12.29 14.24 13.25
N GLU A 438 11.99 13.44 14.28
CA GLU A 438 11.23 13.90 15.46
C GLU A 438 12.14 14.30 16.62
N ASP A 439 13.28 13.62 16.76
CA ASP A 439 14.30 13.91 17.77
C ASP A 439 15.69 13.89 17.15
N SER A 440 16.33 15.06 17.11
CA SER A 440 17.72 15.22 16.65
C SER A 440 18.75 14.37 17.41
N GLY A 441 18.41 13.85 18.59
CA GLY A 441 19.25 12.96 19.40
C GLY A 441 18.93 11.47 19.25
N ALA A 442 18.15 11.08 18.23
CA ALA A 442 17.78 9.69 17.97
C ALA A 442 19.03 8.79 17.86
N LYS A 443 19.02 7.71 18.64
CA LYS A 443 20.17 6.81 18.73
C LYS A 443 19.81 5.35 18.82
N LEU A 444 20.71 4.50 18.31
CA LEU A 444 20.63 3.04 18.41
C LEU A 444 21.54 2.55 19.54
N ASN A 445 20.96 1.78 20.47
CA ASN A 445 21.64 1.12 21.56
C ASN A 445 21.42 -0.39 21.50
N SER A 446 22.51 -1.13 21.59
CA SER A 446 22.52 -2.60 21.60
C SER A 446 22.95 -3.10 22.98
N ASN A 447 22.16 -3.97 23.61
CA ASN A 447 22.42 -4.51 24.94
C ASN A 447 22.29 -6.04 24.93
N GLY A 448 23.40 -6.76 25.02
CA GLY A 448 23.49 -8.19 24.76
C GLY A 448 23.52 -8.51 23.26
N THR A 449 23.56 -9.80 22.91
CA THR A 449 23.58 -10.23 21.50
C THR A 449 22.21 -10.08 20.88
N ASN A 450 22.06 -9.34 19.79
CA ASN A 450 20.79 -9.19 19.08
C ASN A 450 21.00 -9.14 17.57
N THR A 451 19.99 -9.55 16.81
CA THR A 451 20.14 -9.85 15.38
C THR A 451 19.03 -9.20 14.57
N VAL A 452 19.40 -8.54 13.47
CA VAL A 452 18.47 -8.07 12.43
C VAL A 452 18.71 -8.91 11.17
N TYR A 453 17.70 -9.66 10.74
CA TYR A 453 17.67 -10.35 9.46
C TYR A 453 17.01 -9.43 8.43
N GLY A 454 17.83 -8.75 7.62
CA GLY A 454 17.39 -7.75 6.66
C GLY A 454 18.36 -6.59 6.56
N SER A 455 17.88 -5.35 6.78
CA SER A 455 18.69 -4.13 6.67
C SER A 455 18.46 -3.17 7.83
N VAL A 456 19.50 -2.43 8.21
CA VAL A 456 19.47 -1.40 9.24
C VAL A 456 19.98 -0.09 8.63
N ILE A 457 19.14 0.94 8.70
CA ILE A 457 19.45 2.28 8.22
C ILE A 457 19.47 3.21 9.42
N VAL A 458 20.58 3.92 9.59
CA VAL A 458 20.80 4.83 10.71
C VAL A 458 20.99 6.25 10.19
N ASP A 459 19.88 6.98 10.15
CA ASP A 459 19.82 8.44 9.97
C ASP A 459 19.72 9.13 11.34
N GLY A 460 20.63 8.74 12.23
CA GLY A 460 20.79 9.21 13.60
C GLY A 460 22.18 8.83 14.09
N THR A 461 22.37 8.61 15.39
CA THR A 461 23.68 8.25 15.95
C THR A 461 23.76 6.78 16.40
N LEU A 462 24.86 6.12 16.06
CA LEU A 462 25.25 4.86 16.70
C LEU A 462 25.88 5.14 18.08
N ASP A 463 25.20 4.76 19.17
CA ASP A 463 25.63 5.07 20.54
C ASP A 463 26.38 3.87 21.16
N SER A 464 25.87 3.29 22.24
CA SER A 464 26.57 2.29 23.04
C SER A 464 26.14 0.86 22.71
N TYR A 465 27.13 -0.01 22.46
CA TYR A 465 26.92 -1.42 22.16
C TYR A 465 27.49 -2.25 23.31
N GLN A 466 26.63 -2.61 24.25
CA GLN A 466 26.96 -3.48 25.38
C GLN A 466 26.67 -4.94 25.03
N GLY A 467 27.36 -5.48 24.03
CA GLY A 467 27.13 -6.82 23.48
C GLY A 467 27.51 -6.90 22.02
N THR A 468 27.00 -7.92 21.31
CA THR A 468 27.20 -8.08 19.86
C THR A 468 25.94 -7.71 19.10
N PHE A 469 26.00 -6.64 18.31
CA PHE A 469 24.95 -6.31 17.34
C PHE A 469 25.21 -7.04 16.03
N GLN A 470 24.22 -7.80 15.54
CA GLN A 470 24.37 -8.62 14.36
C GLN A 470 23.38 -8.16 13.29
N VAL A 471 23.87 -7.92 12.08
CA VAL A 471 23.02 -7.65 10.92
C VAL A 471 23.31 -8.70 9.87
N VAL A 472 22.30 -9.47 9.51
CA VAL A 472 22.39 -10.56 8.56
C VAL A 472 21.57 -10.20 7.34
N TRP A 473 22.23 -10.03 6.18
CA TRP A 473 21.51 -9.78 4.94
C TRP A 473 20.52 -10.91 4.65
N ASN A 474 19.29 -10.54 4.32
CA ASN A 474 18.28 -11.46 3.84
C ASN A 474 17.42 -10.76 2.79
N GLU A 475 17.65 -11.14 1.54
CA GLU A 475 17.02 -10.52 0.37
C GLU A 475 15.49 -10.62 0.41
N ASN A 476 14.95 -11.79 0.78
CA ASN A 476 13.51 -12.02 0.82
C ASN A 476 12.83 -11.09 1.85
N THR A 477 13.40 -10.99 3.06
CA THR A 477 12.85 -10.11 4.09
C THR A 477 12.99 -8.64 3.75
N THR A 478 14.11 -8.22 3.16
CA THR A 478 14.32 -6.80 2.84
C THR A 478 13.46 -6.36 1.66
N ARG A 479 13.30 -7.23 0.64
CA ARG A 479 12.40 -7.00 -0.50
C ARG A 479 10.94 -6.92 -0.05
N LYS A 480 10.47 -7.90 0.73
CA LYS A 480 9.10 -7.90 1.25
C LYS A 480 8.84 -6.76 2.22
N ALA A 481 9.74 -6.45 3.14
CA ALA A 481 9.62 -5.28 4.01
C ALA A 481 9.60 -3.96 3.22
N GLY A 482 10.32 -3.93 2.10
CA GLY A 482 10.31 -2.84 1.14
C GLY A 482 8.95 -2.69 0.48
N ALA A 483 8.34 -3.78 -0.01
CA ALA A 483 7.09 -3.82 -0.78
C ALA A 483 5.79 -3.84 0.06
N ASP A 484 5.87 -4.29 1.31
CA ASP A 484 4.74 -4.41 2.23
C ASP A 484 4.59 -3.12 3.06
N GLY A 485 3.69 -2.24 2.65
CA GLY A 485 3.45 -1.04 3.44
C GLY A 485 2.34 -0.10 3.01
N GLY A 486 2.01 -0.06 1.72
CA GLY A 486 0.93 0.77 1.20
C GLY A 486 0.12 0.07 0.11
N LEU A 487 -1.16 0.46 0.00
CA LEU A 487 -1.99 0.20 -1.18
C LEU A 487 -2.31 1.55 -1.82
N GLY A 488 -2.02 1.67 -3.11
CA GLY A 488 -2.12 2.93 -3.84
C GLY A 488 -2.89 2.76 -5.12
N SER A 489 -3.65 3.79 -5.48
CA SER A 489 -4.38 3.81 -6.74
C SER A 489 -3.41 3.80 -7.92
N VAL A 490 -3.66 2.93 -8.88
CA VAL A 490 -2.95 2.92 -10.16
C VAL A 490 -3.46 4.10 -10.99
N ILE A 491 -2.54 4.93 -11.50
CA ILE A 491 -2.91 6.10 -12.31
C ILE A 491 -3.68 5.65 -13.55
N GLY A 492 -4.88 6.18 -13.73
CA GLY A 492 -5.77 5.81 -14.84
C GLY A 492 -6.53 4.50 -14.62
N GLY A 493 -6.39 3.86 -13.46
CA GLY A 493 -7.09 2.62 -13.11
C GLY A 493 -8.48 2.82 -12.51
N TRP A 494 -8.99 4.05 -12.45
CA TRP A 494 -10.34 4.37 -12.00
C TRP A 494 -11.30 4.46 -13.19
N SER A 495 -12.48 3.84 -13.07
CA SER A 495 -13.55 3.97 -14.06
C SER A 495 -14.94 3.86 -13.42
N ASP A 496 -15.92 4.56 -14.00
CA ASP A 496 -17.35 4.50 -13.65
C ASP A 496 -18.19 3.79 -14.74
N PHE A 497 -17.51 3.16 -15.70
CA PHE A 497 -18.14 2.45 -16.81
C PHE A 497 -17.41 1.14 -17.09
N HIS A 498 -18.15 0.04 -17.01
CA HIS A 498 -17.67 -1.27 -17.40
C HIS A 498 -18.51 -1.82 -18.54
N LEU A 499 -17.87 -2.35 -19.59
CA LEU A 499 -18.57 -2.88 -20.77
C LEU A 499 -19.30 -4.18 -20.46
N ASP A 500 -18.64 -5.08 -19.73
CA ASP A 500 -19.09 -6.47 -19.56
C ASP A 500 -19.46 -6.82 -18.12
N TRP A 501 -19.20 -5.93 -17.15
CA TRP A 501 -19.56 -6.17 -15.74
C TRP A 501 -20.82 -5.36 -15.47
N GLU A 502 -21.88 -6.07 -15.08
CA GLU A 502 -23.25 -5.55 -14.93
C GLU A 502 -23.69 -5.54 -13.48
#